data_AF-A0A7F8QPV6-F1
#
_entry.id   AF-A0A7F8QPV6-F1
#
_cell.length_a   1.000
_cell.length_b   1.000
_cell.length_c   1.000
_cell.angle_alpha   90.00
_cell.angle_beta   90.00
_cell.angle_gamma   90.00
#
_symmetry.space_group_name_H-M   'P 1'
#
loop_
_entity.id
_entity.type
_entity.pdbx_description
1 polymer ?
#
loop_
_entity_poly.entity_id
_entity_poly.type
_entity_poly.pdbx_seq_one_letter_code
_entity_poly.pdbx_strand_id
1 'polypeptide(L)'
;MQSSFPREHYVKTQQNKRCKITGLTRGPDQGQDQNEASEHDFAFGTGADVYFRHCVTQINLRNDKWEVSKETGPPELFDIVVLTMPVPQILQLQGDVANLISKCQRQQLESVSYSSRYALGLFYETGTKIDVPWAGQYITSNPCIRFISIDNRKRNIESSEIGPSLVVHTTVPFGVTHLEHSTEDVQELIFQNLEGILPGLPRPVATKCQKWRHSQVSRESAGEDIIFFIRID
;
A
#
# COMPACT_ATOMS: atom_id res chain seq x y z
N MET A 1 -28.42 -10.00 6.18
CA MET A 1 -27.57 -11.17 6.50
C MET A 1 -26.13 -10.73 6.28
N GLN A 2 -25.46 -10.40 7.39
CA GLN A 2 -24.08 -9.90 7.40
C GLN A 2 -23.12 -11.04 7.04
N SER A 3 -22.21 -10.82 6.11
CA SER A 3 -20.97 -11.60 6.00
C SER A 3 -19.79 -10.63 6.03
N SER A 4 -19.36 -10.34 7.25
CA SER A 4 -18.08 -9.75 7.58
C SER A 4 -16.96 -10.75 7.21
N PHE A 5 -16.14 -10.40 6.22
CA PHE A 5 -14.83 -11.02 6.02
C PHE A 5 -13.76 -10.05 6.51
N PRO A 6 -13.06 -10.33 7.63
CA PRO A 6 -11.83 -9.63 7.95
C PRO A 6 -10.72 -10.21 7.05
N ARG A 7 -10.09 -9.39 6.21
CA ARG A 7 -8.77 -9.71 5.64
C ARG A 7 -7.71 -9.12 6.56
N GLU A 8 -7.40 -9.85 7.61
CA GLU A 8 -6.16 -9.67 8.37
C GLU A 8 -5.09 -10.55 7.74
N HIS A 9 -3.99 -9.95 7.28
CA HIS A 9 -2.81 -10.70 6.85
C HIS A 9 -1.68 -10.38 7.81
N TYR A 10 -1.45 -11.30 8.75
CA TYR A 10 -0.42 -11.21 9.77
C TYR A 10 0.33 -12.53 9.88
N VAL A 11 1.66 -12.46 9.94
CA VAL A 11 2.53 -13.62 10.13
C VAL A 11 3.00 -13.62 11.59
N LYS A 12 2.67 -14.70 12.31
CA LYS A 12 3.24 -15.02 13.62
C LYS A 12 4.33 -16.08 13.43
N THR A 13 5.43 -15.93 14.15
CA THR A 13 6.37 -17.04 14.42
C THR A 13 6.38 -17.33 15.93
N GLN A 14 6.14 -18.59 16.28
CA GLN A 14 6.60 -19.20 17.54
C GLN A 14 7.90 -19.94 17.20
N GLN A 15 8.96 -20.01 17.98
CA GLN A 15 9.22 -19.86 19.41
C GLN A 15 10.70 -19.42 19.55
N ASN A 16 11.03 -18.56 20.52
CA ASN A 16 12.40 -18.22 20.94
C ASN A 16 13.38 -17.75 19.85
N LYS A 17 13.25 -16.49 19.41
CA LYS A 17 14.31 -15.49 19.10
C LYS A 17 13.66 -14.35 18.32
N ARG A 18 14.07 -13.10 18.61
CA ARG A 18 13.44 -11.84 18.16
C ARG A 18 13.02 -11.89 16.69
N CYS A 19 11.74 -11.64 16.44
CA CYS A 19 11.21 -11.47 15.09
C CYS A 19 11.54 -10.05 14.62
N LYS A 20 12.20 -9.93 13.48
CA LYS A 20 12.49 -8.64 12.83
C LYS A 20 11.63 -8.52 11.59
N ILE A 21 10.77 -7.52 11.55
CA ILE A 21 9.89 -7.24 10.42
C ILE A 21 10.47 -6.01 9.73
N THR A 22 10.84 -6.16 8.46
CA THR A 22 11.32 -5.04 7.65
C THR A 22 10.18 -4.60 6.73
N GLY A 23 9.51 -3.49 7.07
CA GLY A 23 8.51 -2.86 6.22
C GLY A 23 9.21 -2.02 5.16
N LEU A 24 8.99 -2.34 3.88
CA LEU A 24 9.53 -1.56 2.76
C LEU A 24 8.61 -0.36 2.50
N THR A 25 8.95 0.82 3.03
CA THR A 25 8.41 2.08 2.53
C THR A 25 9.32 2.68 1.46
N ARG A 26 8.69 3.32 0.48
CA ARG A 26 9.20 3.74 -0.85
C ARG A 26 10.54 4.50 -0.87
N GLY A 27 11.17 4.45 -2.05
CA GLY A 27 12.26 5.33 -2.49
C GLY A 27 11.89 6.83 -2.50
N PRO A 28 12.82 7.71 -2.90
CA PRO A 28 12.85 9.09 -2.48
C PRO A 28 11.75 9.89 -3.18
N ASP A 29 10.70 10.23 -2.45
CA ASP A 29 9.77 11.29 -2.83
C ASP A 29 9.58 12.20 -1.61
N GLN A 30 9.96 13.46 -1.77
CA GLN A 30 9.95 14.44 -0.69
C GLN A 30 8.50 14.84 -0.40
N GLY A 31 7.90 14.26 0.64
CA GLY A 31 6.57 14.65 1.09
C GLY A 31 6.24 14.06 2.43
N GLN A 32 6.26 14.91 3.46
CA GLN A 32 6.04 14.63 4.88
C GLN A 32 5.18 13.40 5.19
N ASP A 33 5.78 12.50 5.97
CA ASP A 33 5.24 11.23 6.47
C ASP A 33 4.12 11.48 7.49
N GLN A 34 2.92 11.00 7.18
CA GLN A 34 1.86 10.73 8.18
C GLN A 34 1.27 9.32 8.01
N ASN A 35 1.98 8.42 7.31
CA ASN A 35 1.64 6.99 7.26
C ASN A 35 2.02 6.22 8.53
N GLU A 36 2.61 6.88 9.53
CA GLU A 36 3.02 6.23 10.78
C GLU A 36 1.82 5.63 11.55
N ALA A 37 0.63 6.23 11.48
CA ALA A 37 -0.46 5.88 12.38
C ALA A 37 -1.11 4.50 12.13
N SER A 38 -1.21 4.03 10.89
CA SER A 38 -1.86 2.74 10.59
C SER A 38 -0.93 1.52 10.72
N GLU A 39 0.39 1.72 10.60
CA GLU A 39 1.38 0.65 10.74
C GLU A 39 1.92 0.54 12.18
N HIS A 40 1.88 1.64 12.97
CA HIS A 40 2.24 1.63 14.39
C HIS A 40 1.35 0.68 15.21
N ASP A 41 0.03 0.68 15.00
CA ASP A 41 -0.91 -0.06 15.85
C ASP A 41 -0.76 -1.59 15.76
N PHE A 42 -0.33 -2.13 14.60
CA PHE A 42 -0.11 -3.57 14.47
C PHE A 42 1.20 -4.05 15.11
N ALA A 43 2.25 -3.22 15.08
CA ALA A 43 3.58 -3.59 15.60
C ALA A 43 3.57 -3.86 17.11
N PHE A 44 2.77 -3.12 17.89
CA PHE A 44 2.74 -3.25 19.35
C PHE A 44 2.19 -4.59 19.86
N GLY A 45 1.36 -5.28 19.08
CA GLY A 45 0.71 -6.53 19.53
C GLY A 45 1.61 -7.77 19.47
N THR A 46 2.73 -7.73 18.76
CA THR A 46 3.55 -8.92 18.44
C THR A 46 4.93 -8.93 19.10
N GLY A 47 5.40 -7.79 19.61
CA GLY A 47 6.76 -7.66 20.16
C GLY A 47 7.88 -7.80 19.12
N ALA A 48 7.56 -7.66 17.83
CA ALA A 48 8.54 -7.67 16.76
C ALA A 48 9.30 -6.33 16.68
N ASP A 49 10.58 -6.40 16.36
CA ASP A 49 11.39 -5.21 16.07
C ASP A 49 11.06 -4.74 14.63
N VAL A 50 10.41 -3.57 14.50
CA VAL A 50 9.97 -3.00 13.22
C VAL A 50 10.89 -1.85 12.82
N TYR A 51 11.36 -1.88 11.56
CA TYR A 51 12.25 -0.87 11.01
C TYR A 51 11.65 -0.27 9.74
N PHE A 52 11.43 1.04 9.75
CA PHE A 52 10.97 1.82 8.59
C PHE A 52 12.16 2.34 7.77
N ARG A 53 11.91 2.69 6.50
CA ARG A 53 12.96 3.20 5.58
C ARG A 53 14.14 2.23 5.39
N HIS A 54 13.91 0.93 5.58
CA HIS A 54 14.89 -0.14 5.36
C HIS A 54 14.58 -0.87 4.06
N CYS A 55 14.91 -0.25 2.92
CA CYS A 55 14.65 -0.83 1.61
C CYS A 55 15.62 -2.00 1.32
N VAL A 56 15.12 -3.24 1.31
CA VAL A 56 15.89 -4.45 0.97
C VAL A 56 16.17 -4.48 -0.53
N THR A 57 17.43 -4.66 -0.90
CA THR A 57 17.90 -4.63 -2.29
C THR A 57 18.45 -5.98 -2.76
N GLN A 58 19.09 -6.73 -1.85
CA GLN A 58 19.72 -8.01 -2.17
C GLN A 58 19.58 -9.02 -1.04
N ILE A 59 19.48 -10.30 -1.39
CA ILE A 59 19.45 -11.42 -0.43
C ILE A 59 20.41 -12.51 -0.93
N ASN A 60 21.42 -12.81 -0.12
CA ASN A 60 22.46 -13.79 -0.42
C ASN A 60 22.53 -14.88 0.64
N LEU A 61 23.01 -16.07 0.27
CA LEU A 61 23.27 -17.15 1.22
C LEU A 61 24.74 -17.10 1.64
N ARG A 62 25.00 -16.94 2.94
CA ARG A 62 26.35 -16.85 3.52
C ARG A 62 26.42 -17.67 4.81
N ASN A 63 27.30 -18.67 4.85
CA ASN A 63 27.55 -19.50 6.04
C ASN A 63 26.26 -20.01 6.70
N ASP A 64 25.39 -20.64 5.91
CA ASP A 64 24.09 -21.17 6.34
C ASP A 64 23.18 -20.12 7.00
N LYS A 65 23.28 -18.85 6.57
CA LYS A 65 22.37 -17.76 6.92
C LYS A 65 22.04 -16.88 5.72
N TRP A 66 20.88 -16.24 5.76
CA TRP A 66 20.48 -15.22 4.80
C TRP A 66 21.11 -13.88 5.17
N GLU A 67 22.01 -13.40 4.31
CA GLU A 67 22.53 -12.05 4.36
C GLU A 67 21.61 -11.12 3.56
N VAL A 68 20.98 -10.17 4.25
CA VAL A 68 20.02 -9.24 3.67
C VAL A 68 20.64 -7.83 3.63
N SER A 69 20.88 -7.36 2.41
CA SER A 69 21.39 -6.02 2.14
C SER A 69 20.25 -5.03 1.98
N LYS A 70 20.47 -3.81 2.46
CA LYS A 70 19.54 -2.68 2.32
C LYS A 70 20.19 -1.60 1.46
N GLU A 71 19.38 -0.65 1.00
CA GLU A 71 19.85 0.55 0.28
C GLU A 71 20.87 1.35 1.08
N THR A 72 20.71 1.41 2.41
CA THR A 72 21.65 2.08 3.31
C THR A 72 21.98 1.22 4.53
N GLY A 73 23.20 1.37 5.03
CA GLY A 73 23.69 0.66 6.20
C GLY A 73 24.24 -0.76 5.92
N PRO A 74 24.76 -1.43 6.96
CA PRO A 74 25.36 -2.74 6.81
C PRO A 74 24.30 -3.85 6.58
N PRO A 75 24.69 -4.95 5.90
CA PRO A 75 23.84 -6.12 5.77
C PRO A 75 23.60 -6.79 7.13
N GLU A 76 22.50 -7.55 7.20
CA GLU A 76 22.09 -8.25 8.42
C GLU A 76 21.86 -9.73 8.14
N LEU A 77 22.12 -10.59 9.12
CA LEU A 77 22.01 -12.04 9.00
C LEU A 77 20.73 -12.57 9.64
N PHE A 78 20.03 -13.44 8.92
CA PHE A 78 18.77 -14.05 9.34
C PHE A 78 18.77 -15.56 9.09
N ASP A 79 18.08 -16.32 9.95
CA ASP A 79 17.88 -17.75 9.74
C ASP A 79 16.76 -18.02 8.71
N ILE A 80 15.75 -17.14 8.64
CA ILE A 80 14.58 -17.25 7.75
C ILE A 80 14.23 -15.87 7.21
N VAL A 81 13.82 -15.80 5.93
CA VAL A 81 13.28 -14.58 5.31
C VAL A 81 11.91 -14.88 4.71
N VAL A 82 10.93 -14.01 4.98
CA VAL A 82 9.58 -14.06 4.40
C VAL A 82 9.32 -12.77 3.63
N LEU A 83 8.94 -12.89 2.37
CA LEU A 83 8.70 -11.75 1.48
C LEU A 83 7.19 -11.57 1.25
N THR A 84 6.69 -10.36 1.53
CA THR A 84 5.26 -10.02 1.45
C THR A 84 4.95 -8.83 0.55
N MET A 85 5.96 -8.26 -0.10
CA MET A 85 5.78 -7.17 -1.06
C MET A 85 5.21 -7.68 -2.39
N PRO A 86 4.56 -6.83 -3.20
CA PRO A 86 4.07 -7.20 -4.54
C PRO A 86 5.08 -7.98 -5.37
N VAL A 87 4.59 -9.00 -6.10
CA VAL A 87 5.44 -9.91 -6.89
C VAL A 87 6.45 -9.20 -7.81
N PRO A 88 6.09 -8.12 -8.55
CA PRO A 88 7.06 -7.40 -9.36
C PRO A 88 8.26 -6.85 -8.57
N GLN A 89 8.09 -6.53 -7.29
CA GLN A 89 9.18 -6.08 -6.40
C GLN A 89 10.02 -7.25 -5.88
N ILE A 90 9.40 -8.42 -5.62
CA ILE A 90 10.14 -9.65 -5.31
C ILE A 90 11.07 -10.01 -6.47
N LEU A 91 10.57 -9.95 -7.71
CA LEU A 91 11.34 -10.27 -8.91
C LEU A 91 12.48 -9.27 -9.22
N GLN A 92 12.50 -8.09 -8.56
CA GLN A 92 13.56 -7.09 -8.68
C GLN A 92 14.70 -7.28 -7.65
N LEU A 93 14.51 -8.13 -6.63
CA LEU A 93 15.57 -8.42 -5.67
C LEU A 93 16.75 -9.11 -6.36
N GLN A 94 17.96 -8.70 -5.98
CA GLN A 94 19.20 -9.25 -6.51
C GLN A 94 19.84 -10.24 -5.52
N GLY A 95 20.92 -10.89 -5.97
CA GLY A 95 21.67 -11.86 -5.17
C GLY A 95 21.20 -13.30 -5.39
N ASP A 96 21.61 -14.18 -4.50
CA ASP A 96 21.35 -15.63 -4.61
C ASP A 96 19.85 -15.95 -4.66
N VAL A 97 18.98 -15.12 -4.07
CA VAL A 97 17.52 -15.27 -4.13
C VAL A 97 16.97 -15.36 -5.55
N ALA A 98 17.58 -14.64 -6.51
CA ALA A 98 17.13 -14.66 -7.90
C ALA A 98 17.31 -16.04 -8.55
N ASN A 99 18.28 -16.82 -8.05
CA ASN A 99 18.61 -18.17 -8.52
C ASN A 99 17.78 -19.27 -7.82
N LEU A 100 17.22 -18.99 -6.64
CA LEU A 100 16.33 -19.91 -5.92
C LEU A 100 14.97 -20.05 -6.62
N ILE A 101 14.55 -19.03 -7.35
CA ILE A 101 13.31 -19.04 -8.11
C ILE A 101 13.52 -19.86 -9.38
N SER A 102 12.98 -21.08 -9.41
CA SER A 102 13.05 -21.92 -10.60
C SER A 102 12.40 -21.24 -11.81
N LYS A 103 12.77 -21.65 -13.02
CA LYS A 103 12.20 -21.10 -14.26
C LYS A 103 10.66 -21.20 -14.29
N CYS A 104 10.09 -22.30 -13.80
CA CYS A 104 8.64 -22.50 -13.73
C CYS A 104 7.99 -21.52 -12.75
N GLN A 105 8.55 -21.39 -11.53
CA GLN A 105 8.06 -20.43 -10.53
C GLN A 105 8.17 -18.99 -11.03
N ARG A 106 9.28 -18.64 -11.71
CA ARG A 106 9.46 -17.32 -12.32
C ARG A 106 8.36 -17.02 -13.34
N GLN A 107 8.06 -17.96 -14.24
CA GLN A 107 6.97 -17.79 -15.22
C GLN A 107 5.60 -17.62 -14.55
N GLN A 108 5.32 -18.35 -13.47
CA GLN A 108 4.10 -18.19 -12.69
C GLN A 108 4.03 -16.79 -12.04
N LEU A 109 5.13 -16.31 -11.48
CA LEU A 109 5.20 -14.99 -10.86
C LEU A 109 5.06 -13.85 -11.86
N GLU A 110 5.73 -13.95 -13.00
CA GLU A 110 5.63 -12.97 -14.08
C GLU A 110 4.21 -12.89 -14.69
N SER A 111 3.38 -13.93 -14.49
CA SER A 111 1.97 -13.90 -14.89
C SER A 111 1.07 -13.07 -13.98
N VAL A 112 1.52 -12.77 -12.74
CA VAL A 112 0.77 -11.97 -11.77
C VAL A 112 0.75 -10.52 -12.24
N SER A 113 -0.45 -9.93 -12.30
CA SER A 113 -0.61 -8.53 -12.67
C SER A 113 -1.42 -7.76 -11.64
N TYR A 114 -1.13 -6.47 -11.53
CA TYR A 114 -1.82 -5.55 -10.64
C TYR A 114 -2.43 -4.42 -11.45
N SER A 115 -3.63 -4.01 -11.05
CA SER A 115 -4.19 -2.73 -11.46
C SER A 115 -3.46 -1.56 -10.79
N SER A 116 -3.54 -0.38 -11.41
CA SER A 116 -3.01 0.86 -10.85
C SER A 116 -4.12 1.89 -10.63
N ARG A 117 -4.02 2.67 -9.55
CA ARG A 117 -4.98 3.72 -9.18
C ARG A 117 -4.27 4.87 -8.49
N TYR A 118 -4.93 6.01 -8.43
CA TYR A 118 -4.62 7.06 -7.47
C TYR A 118 -5.69 7.11 -6.38
N ALA A 119 -5.28 7.55 -5.19
CA ALA A 119 -6.15 7.96 -4.12
C ALA A 119 -5.84 9.41 -3.75
N LEU A 120 -6.86 10.24 -3.56
CA LEU A 120 -6.71 11.62 -3.11
C LEU A 120 -7.45 11.80 -1.79
N GLY A 121 -6.70 12.08 -0.74
CA GLY A 121 -7.23 12.51 0.55
C GLY A 121 -7.34 14.04 0.61
N LEU A 122 -8.50 14.53 1.01
CA LEU A 122 -8.80 15.95 1.22
C LEU A 122 -9.18 16.15 2.68
N PHE A 123 -8.56 17.12 3.34
CA PHE A 123 -8.79 17.44 4.74
C PHE A 123 -9.35 18.85 4.84
N TYR A 124 -10.41 19.01 5.64
CA TYR A 124 -11.13 20.27 5.77
C TYR A 124 -11.08 20.78 7.21
N GLU A 125 -11.30 22.08 7.38
CA GLU A 125 -11.43 22.67 8.71
C GLU A 125 -12.64 22.15 9.47
N THR A 126 -12.54 22.22 10.79
CA THR A 126 -13.65 21.96 11.70
C THR A 126 -14.85 22.84 11.37
N GLY A 127 -16.05 22.26 11.41
CA GLY A 127 -17.29 22.93 11.04
C GLY A 127 -17.63 22.91 9.55
N THR A 128 -16.71 22.46 8.67
CA THR A 128 -17.01 22.23 7.25
C THR A 128 -18.11 21.18 7.11
N LYS A 129 -19.14 21.48 6.29
CA LYS A 129 -20.23 20.56 6.00
C LYS A 129 -20.10 20.03 4.59
N ILE A 130 -20.03 18.70 4.47
CA ILE A 130 -20.14 18.00 3.18
C ILE A 130 -21.55 17.41 3.11
N ASP A 131 -22.42 18.05 2.34
CA ASP A 131 -23.84 17.73 2.31
C ASP A 131 -24.16 16.65 1.28
N VAL A 132 -23.86 15.40 1.67
CA VAL A 132 -24.22 14.20 0.91
C VAL A 132 -24.90 13.19 1.83
N PRO A 133 -25.87 12.39 1.35
CA PRO A 133 -26.62 11.47 2.20
C PRO A 133 -25.88 10.16 2.52
N TRP A 134 -24.64 10.00 2.03
CA TRP A 134 -23.86 8.77 2.12
C TRP A 134 -22.51 9.00 2.80
N ALA A 135 -21.92 7.93 3.34
CA ALA A 135 -20.55 7.91 3.85
C ALA A 135 -19.53 7.39 2.82
N GLY A 136 -20.01 6.66 1.81
CA GLY A 136 -19.24 6.32 0.62
C GLY A 136 -20.15 6.01 -0.56
N GLN A 137 -19.71 6.37 -1.77
CA GLN A 137 -20.46 6.17 -3.00
C GLN A 137 -19.54 5.69 -4.12
N TYR A 138 -19.98 4.65 -4.82
CA TYR A 138 -19.40 4.23 -6.08
C TYR A 138 -19.93 5.07 -7.23
N ILE A 139 -19.02 5.59 -8.05
CA ILE A 139 -19.32 6.38 -9.25
C ILE A 139 -18.98 5.50 -10.46
N THR A 140 -19.95 5.28 -11.34
CA THR A 140 -19.80 4.41 -12.53
C THR A 140 -19.78 5.19 -13.84
N SER A 141 -20.29 6.42 -13.86
CA SER A 141 -20.41 7.26 -15.05
C SER A 141 -19.21 8.19 -15.29
N ASN A 142 -18.34 8.38 -14.30
CA ASN A 142 -17.20 9.28 -14.40
C ASN A 142 -15.95 8.54 -14.91
N PRO A 143 -15.20 9.09 -15.89
CA PRO A 143 -14.03 8.41 -16.47
C PRO A 143 -12.82 8.38 -15.51
N CYS A 144 -12.73 9.35 -14.60
CA CYS A 144 -11.61 9.52 -13.66
C CYS A 144 -11.89 8.89 -12.29
N ILE A 145 -13.04 9.18 -11.68
CA ILE A 145 -13.35 8.83 -10.28
C ILE A 145 -14.23 7.59 -10.22
N ARG A 146 -13.82 6.60 -9.41
CA ARG A 146 -14.58 5.35 -9.20
C ARG A 146 -15.33 5.32 -7.88
N PHE A 147 -14.79 5.94 -6.84
CA PHE A 147 -15.34 5.88 -5.50
C PHE A 147 -14.96 7.13 -4.71
N ILE A 148 -15.90 7.62 -3.89
CA ILE A 148 -15.69 8.73 -2.95
C ILE A 148 -16.15 8.26 -1.57
N SER A 149 -15.42 8.62 -0.52
CA SER A 149 -15.80 8.37 0.87
C SER A 149 -15.62 9.61 1.73
N ILE A 150 -16.61 9.86 2.59
CA ILE A 150 -16.51 10.79 3.71
C ILE A 150 -15.98 9.97 4.90
N ASP A 151 -14.67 9.99 5.07
CA ASP A 151 -13.95 8.97 5.83
C ASP A 151 -14.26 9.02 7.33
N ASN A 152 -14.47 10.20 7.91
CA ASN A 152 -14.92 10.35 9.29
C ASN A 152 -16.31 9.73 9.51
N ARG A 153 -17.26 9.91 8.58
CA ARG A 153 -18.58 9.26 8.64
C ARG A 153 -18.46 7.74 8.46
N LYS A 154 -17.62 7.28 7.53
CA LYS A 154 -17.38 5.84 7.29
C LYS A 154 -16.82 5.15 8.55
N ARG A 155 -15.94 5.84 9.30
CA ARG A 155 -15.36 5.35 10.56
C ARG A 155 -16.25 5.57 11.79
N ASN A 156 -17.44 6.16 11.62
CA ASN A 156 -18.35 6.51 12.71
C ASN A 156 -17.69 7.41 13.77
N ILE A 157 -16.88 8.38 13.31
CA ILE A 157 -16.23 9.37 14.16
C ILE A 157 -17.12 10.62 14.21
N GLU A 158 -17.77 10.83 15.34
CA GLU A 158 -18.53 12.03 15.64
C GLU A 158 -17.71 12.91 16.60
N SER A 159 -17.02 13.92 16.05
CA SER A 159 -16.31 14.92 16.84
C SER A 159 -16.53 16.30 16.23
N SER A 160 -16.87 17.26 17.08
CA SER A 160 -16.96 18.67 16.71
C SER A 160 -15.60 19.38 16.70
N GLU A 161 -14.52 18.67 17.05
CA GLU A 161 -13.15 19.21 17.07
C GLU A 161 -12.35 18.83 15.83
N ILE A 162 -12.83 17.83 15.08
CA ILE A 162 -12.15 17.28 13.90
C ILE A 162 -12.96 17.62 12.65
N GLY A 163 -12.35 18.32 11.70
CA GLY A 163 -12.95 18.58 10.40
C GLY A 163 -13.13 17.31 9.57
N PRO A 164 -14.07 17.30 8.61
CA PRO A 164 -14.31 16.13 7.78
C PRO A 164 -13.11 15.83 6.88
N SER A 165 -12.99 14.58 6.49
CA SER A 165 -11.98 14.12 5.53
C SER A 165 -12.64 13.35 4.40
N LEU A 166 -12.27 13.65 3.17
CA LEU A 166 -12.81 13.02 1.96
C LEU A 166 -11.70 12.23 1.26
N VAL A 167 -12.00 10.99 0.87
CA VAL A 167 -11.08 10.13 0.12
C VAL A 167 -11.70 9.80 -1.23
N VAL A 168 -10.97 10.13 -2.31
CA VAL A 168 -11.35 9.82 -3.69
C VAL A 168 -10.45 8.71 -4.22
N HIS A 169 -11.02 7.68 -4.84
CA HIS A 169 -10.27 6.67 -5.59
C HIS A 169 -10.59 6.78 -7.09
N THR A 170 -9.54 6.78 -7.90
CA THR A 170 -9.69 6.82 -9.36
C THR A 170 -10.11 5.47 -9.94
N THR A 171 -10.58 5.46 -11.19
CA THR A 171 -10.76 4.28 -12.00
C THR A 171 -9.40 3.62 -12.32
N VAL A 172 -9.43 2.35 -12.71
CA VAL A 172 -8.21 1.64 -13.18
C VAL A 172 -7.68 2.24 -14.49
N PRO A 173 -8.52 2.47 -15.53
CA PRO A 173 -8.02 3.06 -16.77
C PRO A 173 -7.31 4.39 -16.54
N PHE A 174 -7.91 5.29 -15.74
CA PHE A 174 -7.29 6.56 -15.40
C PHE A 174 -5.94 6.38 -14.69
N GLY A 175 -5.86 5.49 -13.70
CA GLY A 175 -4.64 5.22 -12.95
C GLY A 175 -3.50 4.64 -13.81
N VAL A 176 -3.82 3.79 -14.78
CA VAL A 176 -2.85 3.24 -15.73
C VAL A 176 -2.37 4.32 -16.71
N THR A 177 -3.28 5.13 -17.26
CA THR A 177 -2.93 6.20 -18.22
C THR A 177 -1.99 7.24 -17.62
N HIS A 178 -2.13 7.56 -16.33
CA HIS A 178 -1.36 8.62 -15.67
C HIS A 178 -0.28 8.08 -14.72
N LEU A 179 0.15 6.82 -14.91
CA LEU A 179 1.03 6.13 -13.97
C LEU A 179 2.41 6.80 -13.84
N GLU A 180 2.94 7.30 -14.95
CA GLU A 180 4.25 7.96 -15.01
C GLU A 180 4.17 9.50 -14.90
N HIS A 181 2.97 10.06 -14.72
CA HIS A 181 2.80 11.49 -14.50
C HIS A 181 3.18 11.89 -13.07
N SER A 182 3.45 13.19 -12.88
CA SER A 182 3.66 13.77 -11.55
C SER A 182 2.39 13.65 -10.70
N THR A 183 2.57 13.56 -9.39
CA THR A 183 1.45 13.42 -8.46
C THR A 183 0.61 14.71 -8.43
N GLU A 184 1.25 15.86 -8.64
CA GLU A 184 0.69 17.19 -8.68
C GLU A 184 -0.24 17.35 -9.89
N ASP A 185 0.23 17.01 -11.09
CA ASP A 185 -0.59 17.10 -12.31
C ASP A 185 -1.83 16.20 -12.21
N VAL A 186 -1.66 14.99 -11.66
CA VAL A 186 -2.78 14.06 -11.50
C VAL A 186 -3.75 14.53 -10.42
N GLN A 187 -3.26 15.14 -9.34
CA GLN A 187 -4.11 15.72 -8.30
C GLN A 187 -5.07 16.76 -8.90
N GLU A 188 -4.57 17.67 -9.75
CA GLU A 188 -5.39 18.69 -10.40
C GLU A 188 -6.47 18.08 -11.30
N LEU A 189 -6.15 17.02 -12.06
CA LEU A 189 -7.12 16.30 -12.88
C LEU A 189 -8.22 15.62 -12.03
N ILE A 190 -7.86 15.07 -10.86
CA ILE A 190 -8.82 14.48 -9.93
C ILE A 190 -9.73 15.58 -9.35
N PHE A 191 -9.17 16.74 -8.97
CA PHE A 191 -9.96 17.88 -8.48
C PHE A 191 -11.00 18.36 -9.51
N GLN A 192 -10.58 18.52 -10.77
CA GLN A 192 -11.50 18.94 -11.84
C GLN A 192 -12.66 17.96 -12.02
N ASN A 193 -12.40 16.66 -11.92
CA ASN A 193 -13.45 15.65 -11.99
C ASN A 193 -14.31 15.60 -10.74
N LEU A 194 -13.74 15.89 -9.57
CA LEU A 194 -14.46 15.93 -8.30
C LEU A 194 -15.47 17.08 -8.26
N GLU A 195 -15.10 18.26 -8.74
CA GLU A 195 -15.99 19.43 -8.82
C GLU A 195 -17.25 19.14 -9.66
N GLY A 196 -17.12 18.33 -10.72
CA GLY A 196 -18.26 17.89 -11.52
C GLY A 196 -19.20 16.89 -10.82
N ILE A 197 -18.75 16.22 -9.76
CA ILE A 197 -19.55 15.24 -8.99
C ILE A 197 -20.12 15.88 -7.72
N LEU A 198 -19.30 16.66 -7.02
CA LEU A 198 -19.63 17.35 -5.78
C LEU A 198 -19.32 18.85 -5.96
N PRO A 199 -20.20 19.59 -6.65
CA PRO A 199 -19.97 21.01 -6.91
C PRO A 199 -20.03 21.83 -5.63
N GLY A 200 -19.20 22.88 -5.56
CA GLY A 200 -19.21 23.82 -4.44
C GLY A 200 -18.56 23.31 -3.16
N LEU A 201 -17.72 22.27 -3.24
CA LEU A 201 -16.87 21.90 -2.12
C LEU A 201 -15.93 23.07 -1.78
N PRO A 202 -15.74 23.39 -0.49
CA PRO A 202 -14.77 24.40 -0.10
C PRO A 202 -13.35 23.95 -0.46
N ARG A 203 -12.40 24.88 -0.46
CA ARG A 203 -10.99 24.52 -0.62
C ARG A 203 -10.52 23.70 0.60
N PRO A 204 -9.92 22.51 0.41
CA PRO A 204 -9.35 21.75 1.51
C PRO A 204 -8.12 22.48 2.08
N VAL A 205 -7.88 22.31 3.38
CA VAL A 205 -6.70 22.89 4.06
C VAL A 205 -5.45 22.05 3.92
N ALA A 206 -5.62 20.76 3.64
CA ALA A 206 -4.52 19.89 3.26
C ALA A 206 -5.00 18.83 2.26
N THR A 207 -4.06 18.36 1.44
CA THR A 207 -4.29 17.27 0.49
C THR A 207 -3.19 16.22 0.62
N LYS A 208 -3.53 14.97 0.33
CA LYS A 208 -2.57 13.88 0.16
C LYS A 208 -2.95 13.06 -1.05
N CYS A 209 -2.20 13.22 -2.13
CA CYS A 209 -2.35 12.40 -3.33
C CYS A 209 -1.38 11.22 -3.26
N GLN A 210 -1.90 10.01 -3.44
CA GLN A 210 -1.18 8.76 -3.30
C GLN A 210 -1.34 7.91 -4.57
N LYS A 211 -0.23 7.67 -5.25
CA LYS A 211 -0.13 6.73 -6.38
C LYS A 211 -0.08 5.29 -5.86
N TRP A 212 -0.92 4.40 -6.36
CA TRP A 212 -0.86 2.96 -6.10
C TRP A 212 -0.51 2.23 -7.39
N ARG A 213 0.79 2.05 -7.65
CA ARG A 213 1.28 1.31 -8.84
C ARG A 213 0.79 -0.15 -8.83
N HIS A 214 0.83 -0.79 -7.67
CA HIS A 214 0.31 -2.15 -7.44
C HIS A 214 -0.88 -2.05 -6.49
N SER A 215 -2.06 -1.69 -7.01
CA SER A 215 -3.25 -1.41 -6.19
C SER A 215 -3.98 -2.69 -5.78
N GLN A 216 -4.42 -3.49 -6.76
CA GLN A 216 -5.13 -4.76 -6.54
C GLN A 216 -4.70 -5.76 -7.59
N VAL A 217 -4.59 -7.03 -7.22
CA VAL A 217 -4.33 -8.13 -8.16
C VAL A 217 -5.45 -8.17 -9.20
N SER A 218 -5.08 -8.01 -10.48
CA SER A 218 -5.99 -8.10 -11.63
C SER A 218 -5.90 -9.45 -12.33
N ARG A 219 -4.77 -10.15 -12.17
CA ARG A 219 -4.59 -11.53 -12.61
C ARG A 219 -3.75 -12.26 -11.56
N GLU A 220 -4.30 -13.34 -11.04
CA GLU A 220 -3.65 -14.23 -10.08
C GLU A 220 -2.72 -15.21 -10.81
N SER A 221 -1.71 -15.74 -10.10
CA SER A 221 -0.94 -16.88 -10.60
C SER A 221 -1.79 -18.13 -10.58
N ALA A 222 -1.62 -19.03 -11.56
CA ALA A 222 -2.31 -20.32 -11.60
C ALA A 222 -1.81 -21.34 -10.54
N GLY A 223 -0.91 -20.93 -9.63
CA GLY A 223 -0.35 -21.76 -8.55
C GLY A 223 -0.79 -21.24 -7.18
N GLU A 224 -0.91 -22.15 -6.20
CA GLU A 224 -1.67 -21.94 -4.96
C GLU A 224 -1.07 -21.00 -3.91
N ASP A 225 0.17 -20.51 -4.02
CA ASP A 225 0.73 -19.62 -2.98
C ASP A 225 1.60 -18.48 -3.55
N ILE A 226 1.28 -17.24 -3.19
CA ILE A 226 2.06 -16.03 -3.53
C ILE A 226 3.00 -15.61 -2.37
N ILE A 227 2.97 -16.34 -1.24
CA ILE A 227 3.88 -16.08 -0.11
C ILE A 227 5.22 -16.78 -0.40
N PHE A 228 6.28 -15.98 -0.55
CA PHE A 228 7.65 -16.49 -0.74
C PHE A 228 8.32 -16.73 0.61
N PHE A 229 8.39 -18.00 1.00
CA PHE A 229 9.20 -18.46 2.11
C PHE A 229 10.60 -18.83 1.62
N ILE A 230 11.62 -18.18 2.19
CA ILE A 230 13.00 -18.53 1.94
C ILE A 230 13.56 -19.15 3.22
N ARG A 231 13.77 -20.47 3.18
CA ARG A 231 14.34 -21.25 4.27
C ARG A 231 15.63 -21.90 3.81
N ILE A 232 16.56 -22.07 4.75
CA ILE A 232 17.75 -22.89 4.59
C ILE A 232 17.33 -24.29 5.04
N ASP A 233 17.40 -25.24 4.11
CA ASP A 233 17.04 -26.65 4.37
C ASP A 233 17.92 -27.27 5.46
#